data_AF-A0A1E4PM62-F1
#
_entry.id   AF-A0A1E4PM62-F1
#
_cell.length_a   1.000
_cell.length_b   1.000
_cell.length_c   1.000
_cell.angle_alpha   90.00
_cell.angle_beta   90.00
_cell.angle_gamma   90.00
#
_symmetry.space_group_name_H-M   'P 1'
#
loop_
_entity.id
_entity.type
_entity.pdbx_description
1 polymer ?
#
loop_
_entity_poly.entity_id
_entity_poly.type
_entity_poly.pdbx_seq_one_letter_code
_entity_poly.pdbx_strand_id
1 'polypeptide(L)'
;MPEIARWKGNSAVTGLKLHLTSSGVDLRREEDVAALKKVVAAAASNHWAIVIHLRTQRGDYGAVDVRRFIQEVLPAAAGTPIQVAHVGGWSGIDPPTLAALGAFADAIEAKPADFRHVWFDLSGVWTDKTPLADRQALVALIRRIGLRHFVAGSDWPYGGTDLADYYGRIYPQLPLTPKEWAVIRRNVAPYAR
;
A
#
# COMPACT_ATOMS: atom_id res chain seq x y z
N MET A 1 -4.10 23.99 1.17
CA MET A 1 -2.85 23.36 1.65
C MET A 1 -1.68 23.94 0.87
N PRO A 2 -0.78 24.73 1.48
CA PRO A 2 0.26 25.48 0.77
C PRO A 2 1.18 24.61 -0.09
N GLU A 3 1.65 23.47 0.42
CA GLU A 3 2.59 22.61 -0.31
C GLU A 3 1.97 21.99 -1.56
N ILE A 4 0.76 21.42 -1.46
CA ILE A 4 0.03 20.90 -2.63
C ILE A 4 -0.26 22.03 -3.63
N ALA A 5 -0.60 23.24 -3.15
CA ALA A 5 -0.86 24.37 -4.03
C ALA A 5 0.39 24.83 -4.78
N ARG A 6 1.58 24.77 -4.15
CA ARG A 6 2.87 25.12 -4.76
C ARG A 6 3.20 24.25 -5.97
N TRP A 7 2.92 22.95 -5.89
CA TRP A 7 3.25 21.99 -6.95
C TRP A 7 2.14 21.81 -7.98
N LYS A 8 0.95 22.38 -7.74
CA LYS A 8 -0.18 22.31 -8.67
C LYS A 8 0.21 22.86 -10.04
N GLY A 9 -0.06 22.08 -11.09
CA GLY A 9 0.23 22.44 -12.49
C GLY A 9 1.67 22.19 -12.93
N ASN A 10 2.54 21.73 -12.03
CA ASN A 10 3.88 21.28 -12.41
C ASN A 10 3.80 19.92 -13.11
N SER A 11 4.20 19.85 -14.39
CA SER A 11 4.16 18.62 -15.18
C SER A 11 5.12 17.53 -14.70
N ALA A 12 6.11 17.87 -13.87
CA ALA A 12 7.01 16.90 -13.24
C ALA A 12 6.41 16.22 -12.00
N VAL A 13 5.22 16.64 -11.54
CA VAL A 13 4.58 16.10 -10.33
C VAL A 13 3.33 15.32 -10.69
N THR A 14 3.37 14.00 -10.48
CA THR A 14 2.27 13.06 -10.79
C THR A 14 1.55 12.55 -9.55
N GLY A 15 2.08 12.85 -8.35
CA GLY A 15 1.61 12.21 -7.13
C GLY A 15 2.16 12.79 -5.83
N LEU A 16 1.68 12.20 -4.73
CA LEU A 16 2.06 12.50 -3.35
C LEU A 16 2.48 11.20 -2.65
N LYS A 17 3.60 11.23 -1.92
CA LYS A 17 3.99 10.15 -0.99
C LYS A 17 3.68 10.60 0.44
N LEU A 18 3.01 9.73 1.19
CA LEU A 18 2.72 9.92 2.61
C LEU A 18 3.38 8.82 3.43
N HIS A 19 3.85 9.18 4.63
CA HIS A 19 4.42 8.23 5.57
C HIS A 19 3.84 8.43 6.97
N LEU A 20 2.78 7.69 7.30
CA LEU A 20 2.00 7.97 8.51
C LEU A 20 2.83 7.82 9.79
N THR A 21 3.76 6.86 9.83
CA THR A 21 4.72 6.72 10.94
C THR A 21 5.56 7.98 11.16
N SER A 22 6.29 8.42 10.13
CA SER A 22 7.21 9.56 10.23
C SER A 22 6.47 10.88 10.40
N SER A 23 5.23 10.95 9.94
CA SER A 23 4.33 12.07 10.16
C SER A 23 3.64 12.06 11.54
N GLY A 24 3.87 11.03 12.38
CA GLY A 24 3.25 10.94 13.70
C GLY A 24 1.73 10.82 13.68
N VAL A 25 1.17 10.30 12.58
CA VAL A 25 -0.28 10.16 12.40
C VAL A 25 -0.79 8.98 13.21
N ASP A 26 -1.86 9.20 13.98
CA ASP A 26 -2.66 8.17 14.65
C ASP A 26 -4.05 8.10 14.02
N LEU A 27 -4.39 6.96 13.40
CA LEU A 27 -5.70 6.75 12.77
C LEU A 27 -6.84 6.63 13.78
N ARG A 28 -6.57 6.59 15.08
CA ARG A 28 -7.58 6.61 16.16
C ARG A 28 -7.88 8.01 16.67
N ARG A 29 -7.17 9.02 16.15
CA ARG A 29 -7.25 10.40 16.57
C ARG A 29 -8.03 11.22 15.54
N GLU A 30 -9.13 11.84 15.96
CA GLU A 30 -10.07 12.53 15.06
C GLU A 30 -9.41 13.62 14.22
N GLU A 31 -8.55 14.42 14.85
CA GLU A 31 -7.87 15.51 14.16
C GLU A 31 -6.92 15.01 13.06
N ASP A 32 -6.27 13.86 13.27
CA ASP A 32 -5.37 13.25 12.30
C ASP A 32 -6.13 12.66 11.12
N VAL A 33 -7.24 11.96 11.40
CA VAL A 33 -8.12 11.45 10.35
C VAL A 33 -8.71 12.60 9.53
N ALA A 34 -9.15 13.67 10.18
CA ALA A 34 -9.66 14.86 9.50
C ALA A 34 -8.58 15.57 8.67
N ALA A 35 -7.35 15.67 9.17
CA ALA A 35 -6.22 16.23 8.42
C ALA A 35 -5.86 15.36 7.22
N LEU A 36 -5.78 14.04 7.40
CA LEU A 36 -5.46 13.09 6.33
C LEU A 36 -6.53 13.11 5.24
N LYS A 37 -7.83 13.19 5.59
CA LYS A 37 -8.93 13.39 4.64
C LYS A 37 -8.73 14.63 3.77
N LYS A 38 -8.33 15.75 4.37
CA LYS A 38 -8.06 17.00 3.62
C LYS A 38 -6.89 16.84 2.66
N VAL A 39 -5.82 16.14 3.08
CA VAL A 39 -4.65 15.84 2.24
C VAL A 39 -5.05 14.97 1.04
N VAL A 40 -5.79 13.89 1.29
CA VAL A 40 -6.25 12.96 0.26
C VAL A 40 -7.19 13.67 -0.72
N ALA A 41 -8.16 14.46 -0.24
CA ALA A 41 -9.07 15.23 -1.09
C ALA A 41 -8.33 16.27 -1.94
N ALA A 42 -7.29 16.90 -1.40
CA ALA A 42 -6.49 17.87 -2.12
C ALA A 42 -5.64 17.20 -3.22
N ALA A 43 -5.07 16.02 -2.96
CA ALA A 43 -4.38 15.24 -4.00
C ALA A 43 -5.37 14.78 -5.09
N ALA A 44 -6.54 14.27 -4.70
CA ALA A 44 -7.58 13.86 -5.64
C ALA A 44 -8.06 15.00 -6.56
N SER A 45 -8.25 16.20 -6.01
CA SER A 45 -8.61 17.40 -6.79
C SER A 45 -7.55 17.82 -7.80
N ASN A 46 -6.32 17.32 -7.69
CA ASN A 46 -5.23 17.55 -8.65
C ASN A 46 -4.96 16.32 -9.52
N HIS A 47 -5.77 15.26 -9.42
CA HIS A 47 -5.56 13.96 -10.08
C HIS A 47 -4.21 13.33 -9.75
N TRP A 48 -3.67 13.60 -8.56
CA TRP A 48 -2.39 13.08 -8.11
C TRP A 48 -2.55 11.72 -7.45
N ALA A 49 -1.82 10.72 -7.96
CA ALA A 49 -1.75 9.44 -7.29
C ALA A 49 -1.15 9.58 -5.90
N ILE A 50 -1.60 8.74 -4.96
CA ILE A 50 -1.09 8.75 -3.59
C ILE A 50 -0.38 7.43 -3.34
N VAL A 51 0.88 7.49 -2.92
CA VAL A 51 1.56 6.35 -2.33
C VAL A 51 1.58 6.56 -0.82
N ILE A 52 1.15 5.58 -0.03
CA ILE A 52 1.03 5.73 1.42
C ILE A 52 1.70 4.57 2.15
N HIS A 53 2.68 4.89 2.98
CA HIS A 53 3.09 4.01 4.06
C HIS A 53 2.08 4.16 5.20
N LEU A 54 1.12 3.24 5.28
CA LEU A 54 -0.10 3.35 6.08
C LEU A 54 0.10 3.06 7.58
N ARG A 55 1.07 2.22 7.93
CA ARG A 55 1.29 1.84 9.32
C ARG A 55 1.65 3.05 10.18
N THR A 56 1.01 3.15 11.35
CA THR A 56 1.23 4.23 12.33
C THR A 56 2.27 3.79 13.39
N GLN A 57 2.61 4.68 14.33
CA GLN A 57 3.51 4.36 15.43
C GLN A 57 2.88 3.48 16.52
N ARG A 58 1.57 3.18 16.41
CA ARG A 58 0.86 2.41 17.44
C ARG A 58 1.40 0.99 17.54
N GLY A 59 1.75 0.58 18.76
CA GLY A 59 2.16 -0.80 19.04
C GLY A 59 1.08 -1.84 18.76
N ASP A 60 -0.19 -1.44 18.82
CA ASP A 60 -1.37 -2.26 18.53
C ASP A 60 -2.03 -1.93 17.18
N TYR A 61 -1.27 -1.39 16.23
CA TYR A 61 -1.73 -1.14 14.86
C TYR A 61 -2.27 -2.43 14.21
N GLY A 62 -3.36 -2.31 13.46
CA GLY A 62 -3.83 -3.41 12.61
C GLY A 62 -5.20 -3.13 12.00
N ALA A 63 -6.06 -4.15 12.03
CA ALA A 63 -7.33 -4.15 11.31
C ALA A 63 -8.28 -3.01 11.73
N VAL A 64 -8.28 -2.60 13.01
CA VAL A 64 -9.13 -1.49 13.48
C VAL A 64 -8.72 -0.18 12.81
N ASP A 65 -7.42 0.09 12.76
CA ASP A 65 -6.86 1.30 12.16
C ASP A 65 -7.10 1.33 10.64
N VAL A 66 -6.90 0.19 9.97
CA VAL A 66 -7.16 0.06 8.53
C VAL A 66 -8.64 0.21 8.19
N ARG A 67 -9.56 -0.40 8.97
CA ARG A 67 -11.00 -0.20 8.77
C ARG A 67 -11.37 1.28 8.88
N ARG A 68 -10.80 1.99 9.85
CA ARG A 68 -11.01 3.42 10.00
C ARG A 68 -10.49 4.22 8.80
N PHE A 69 -9.30 3.92 8.31
CA PHE A 69 -8.78 4.51 7.06
C PHE A 69 -9.72 4.25 5.87
N ILE A 70 -10.15 3.00 5.68
CA ILE A 70 -11.04 2.61 4.58
C ILE A 70 -12.40 3.33 4.66
N GLN A 71 -12.96 3.46 5.85
CA GLN A 71 -14.30 4.02 6.04
C GLN A 71 -14.29 5.55 5.99
N GLU A 72 -13.27 6.19 6.56
CA GLU A 72 -13.29 7.64 6.79
C GLU A 72 -12.39 8.43 5.86
N VAL A 73 -11.26 7.85 5.43
CA VAL A 73 -10.23 8.55 4.65
C VAL A 73 -10.31 8.19 3.18
N LEU A 74 -10.35 6.90 2.84
CA LEU A 74 -10.34 6.40 1.47
C LEU A 74 -11.43 7.04 0.57
N PRO A 75 -12.67 7.30 1.03
CA PRO A 75 -13.68 7.94 0.18
C PRO A 75 -13.28 9.34 -0.32
N ALA A 76 -12.42 10.05 0.41
CA ALA A 76 -11.92 11.36 0.00
C ALA A 76 -11.02 11.29 -1.25
N ALA A 77 -10.53 10.10 -1.61
CA ALA A 77 -9.73 9.90 -2.81
C ALA A 77 -10.56 10.03 -4.09
N ALA A 78 -11.89 9.88 -4.01
CA ALA A 78 -12.81 10.02 -5.14
C ALA A 78 -12.37 9.21 -6.39
N GLY A 79 -11.86 7.99 -6.19
CA GLY A 79 -11.37 7.12 -7.27
C GLY A 79 -9.95 7.40 -7.75
N THR A 80 -9.25 8.36 -7.16
CA THR A 80 -7.83 8.63 -7.41
C THR A 80 -6.97 7.45 -6.97
N PRO A 81 -5.96 7.02 -7.75
CA PRO A 81 -5.12 5.89 -7.38
C PRO A 81 -4.46 6.05 -6.00
N ILE A 82 -4.62 5.04 -5.14
CA ILE A 82 -3.91 4.91 -3.87
C ILE A 82 -3.09 3.63 -3.91
N GLN A 83 -1.78 3.73 -3.75
CA GLN A 83 -0.89 2.60 -3.54
C GLN A 83 -0.47 2.52 -2.07
N VAL A 84 -0.86 1.44 -1.41
CA VAL A 84 -0.47 1.13 -0.04
C VAL A 84 0.88 0.41 -0.06
N ALA A 85 1.88 1.02 0.56
CA ALA A 85 3.22 0.50 0.64
C ALA A 85 3.32 -0.71 1.58
N HIS A 86 4.18 -1.65 1.22
CA HIS A 86 4.47 -2.86 2.00
C HIS A 86 3.21 -3.59 2.46
N VAL A 87 2.22 -3.68 1.57
CA VAL A 87 0.90 -4.27 1.84
C VAL A 87 0.17 -3.73 3.10
N GLY A 88 0.50 -2.52 3.54
CA GLY A 88 -0.07 -1.85 4.71
C GLY A 88 0.72 -2.02 6.01
N GLY A 89 1.83 -2.75 5.96
CA GLY A 89 2.72 -3.00 7.08
C GLY A 89 3.95 -2.11 7.14
N TRP A 90 5.01 -2.68 7.71
CA TRP A 90 6.40 -2.24 7.50
C TRP A 90 6.99 -2.98 6.31
N SER A 91 8.27 -2.72 6.00
CA SER A 91 9.11 -3.68 5.27
C SER A 91 9.28 -4.94 6.13
N GLY A 92 8.53 -6.00 5.81
CA GLY A 92 8.50 -7.28 6.53
C GLY A 92 7.08 -7.86 6.65
N ILE A 93 6.97 -9.12 7.08
CA ILE A 93 5.70 -9.73 7.46
C ILE A 93 5.68 -9.91 8.97
N ASP A 94 4.67 -9.31 9.61
CA ASP A 94 4.36 -9.49 11.02
C ASP A 94 2.82 -9.56 11.21
N PRO A 95 2.32 -9.94 12.41
CA PRO A 95 0.88 -10.05 12.62
C PRO A 95 0.09 -8.76 12.32
N PRO A 96 0.57 -7.55 12.68
CA PRO A 96 -0.04 -6.30 12.24
C PRO A 96 -0.14 -6.13 10.72
N THR A 97 0.90 -6.51 9.96
CA THR A 97 0.91 -6.45 8.49
C THR A 97 -0.18 -7.34 7.90
N LEU A 98 -0.29 -8.59 8.38
CA LEU A 98 -1.32 -9.52 7.94
C LEU A 98 -2.73 -9.05 8.36
N ALA A 99 -2.89 -8.47 9.55
CA ALA A 99 -4.16 -7.91 10.02
C ALA A 99 -4.59 -6.70 9.19
N ALA A 100 -3.64 -5.84 8.82
CA ALA A 100 -3.87 -4.68 7.96
C ALA A 100 -4.34 -5.11 6.56
N LEU A 101 -3.59 -6.00 5.91
CA LEU A 101 -3.97 -6.52 4.60
C LEU A 101 -5.27 -7.33 4.65
N GLY A 102 -5.52 -8.06 5.74
CA GLY A 102 -6.78 -8.76 5.99
C GLY A 102 -7.99 -7.85 6.02
N ALA A 103 -7.88 -6.68 6.67
CA ALA A 103 -8.97 -5.70 6.68
C ALA A 103 -9.26 -5.12 5.28
N PHE A 104 -8.24 -4.97 4.43
CA PHE A 104 -8.46 -4.64 3.03
C PHE A 104 -9.12 -5.78 2.26
N ALA A 105 -8.69 -7.04 2.49
CA ALA A 105 -9.32 -8.21 1.87
C ALA A 105 -10.82 -8.28 2.18
N ASP A 106 -11.20 -8.14 3.45
CA ASP A 106 -12.60 -8.15 3.88
C ASP A 106 -13.41 -7.02 3.19
N ALA A 107 -12.84 -5.82 3.09
CA ALA A 107 -13.52 -4.67 2.49
C ALA A 107 -13.65 -4.80 0.95
N ILE A 108 -12.62 -5.34 0.29
CA ILE A 108 -12.60 -5.58 -1.16
C ILE A 108 -13.58 -6.68 -1.53
N GLU A 109 -13.64 -7.77 -0.77
CA GLU A 109 -14.61 -8.85 -0.98
C GLU A 109 -16.05 -8.34 -0.81
N ALA A 110 -16.29 -7.45 0.17
CA ALA A 110 -17.62 -6.89 0.40
C ALA A 110 -18.06 -5.91 -0.71
N LYS A 111 -17.15 -5.09 -1.24
CA LYS A 111 -17.48 -4.03 -2.22
C LYS A 111 -16.38 -3.84 -3.27
N PRO A 112 -16.12 -4.82 -4.16
CA PRO A 112 -14.94 -4.81 -5.04
C PRO A 112 -14.89 -3.60 -5.98
N ALA A 113 -16.05 -3.07 -6.39
CA ALA A 113 -16.14 -1.90 -7.25
C ALA A 113 -15.54 -0.63 -6.63
N ASP A 114 -15.60 -0.50 -5.30
CA ASP A 114 -15.14 0.68 -4.56
C ASP A 114 -13.60 0.72 -4.47
N PHE A 115 -12.92 -0.41 -4.69
CA PHE A 115 -11.47 -0.53 -4.49
C PHE A 115 -10.66 -0.66 -5.79
N ARG A 116 -11.28 -0.47 -6.96
CA ARG A 116 -10.57 -0.54 -8.27
C ARG A 116 -9.38 0.43 -8.41
N HIS A 117 -9.32 1.46 -7.56
CA HIS A 117 -8.25 2.45 -7.52
C HIS A 117 -7.22 2.19 -6.40
N VAL A 118 -7.40 1.13 -5.60
CA VAL A 118 -6.49 0.77 -4.51
C VAL A 118 -5.52 -0.30 -4.99
N TRP A 119 -4.24 -0.07 -4.73
CA TRP A 119 -3.13 -0.93 -5.11
C TRP A 119 -2.27 -1.22 -3.88
N PHE A 120 -1.55 -2.34 -3.89
CA PHE A 120 -0.61 -2.72 -2.85
C PHE A 120 0.73 -3.02 -3.50
N ASP A 121 1.81 -2.41 -3.03
CA ASP A 121 3.13 -2.83 -3.48
C ASP A 121 3.72 -3.92 -2.58
N LEU A 122 4.50 -4.79 -3.22
CA LEU A 122 5.22 -5.89 -2.58
C LEU A 122 6.66 -5.48 -2.23
N SER A 123 6.91 -4.19 -2.03
CA SER A 123 8.24 -3.66 -1.77
C SER A 123 8.72 -4.04 -0.36
N GLY A 124 9.89 -4.66 -0.23
CA GLY A 124 10.50 -4.97 1.07
C GLY A 124 9.69 -5.89 1.99
N VAL A 125 8.61 -6.55 1.52
CA VAL A 125 7.68 -7.28 2.39
C VAL A 125 8.28 -8.58 2.93
N TRP A 126 9.23 -9.21 2.22
CA TRP A 126 9.88 -10.43 2.68
C TRP A 126 11.38 -10.45 2.37
N THR A 127 12.10 -11.29 3.11
CA THR A 127 13.52 -11.63 2.91
C THR A 127 13.68 -13.15 2.83
N ASP A 128 14.88 -13.64 2.58
CA ASP A 128 15.21 -15.08 2.64
C ASP A 128 15.00 -15.70 4.03
N LYS A 129 14.97 -14.88 5.08
CA LYS A 129 14.71 -15.30 6.48
C LYS A 129 13.23 -15.31 6.87
N THR A 130 12.35 -14.71 6.07
CA THR A 130 10.91 -14.67 6.39
C THR A 130 10.33 -16.10 6.42
N PRO A 131 9.64 -16.53 7.50
CA PRO A 131 9.07 -17.87 7.61
C PRO A 131 8.13 -18.22 6.44
N LEU A 132 8.15 -19.48 6.01
CA LEU A 132 7.26 -19.95 4.92
C LEU A 132 5.78 -19.77 5.27
N ALA A 133 5.40 -20.00 6.53
CA ALA A 133 4.03 -19.83 7.01
C ALA A 133 3.52 -18.38 6.81
N ASP A 134 4.36 -17.39 7.10
CA ASP A 134 4.02 -15.97 6.93
C ASP A 134 3.88 -15.62 5.44
N ARG A 135 4.77 -16.13 4.59
CA ARG A 135 4.67 -15.98 3.14
C ARG A 135 3.39 -16.63 2.58
N GLN A 136 3.00 -17.79 3.09
CA GLN A 136 1.76 -18.47 2.71
C GLN A 136 0.52 -17.69 3.16
N ALA A 137 0.53 -17.13 4.37
CA ALA A 137 -0.55 -16.27 4.87
C ALA A 137 -0.71 -15.01 4.00
N LEU A 138 0.40 -14.36 3.63
CA LEU A 138 0.40 -13.24 2.70
C LEU A 138 -0.17 -13.64 1.34
N VAL A 139 0.25 -14.77 0.76
CA VAL A 139 -0.28 -15.27 -0.52
C VAL A 139 -1.77 -15.57 -0.45
N ALA A 140 -2.27 -16.10 0.68
CA ALA A 140 -3.71 -16.30 0.87
C ALA A 140 -4.48 -14.99 0.80
N LEU A 141 -3.98 -13.92 1.42
CA LEU A 141 -4.57 -12.58 1.36
C LEU A 141 -4.48 -11.97 -0.05
N ILE A 142 -3.36 -12.14 -0.75
CA ILE A 142 -3.20 -11.70 -2.15
C ILE A 142 -4.28 -12.34 -3.05
N ARG A 143 -4.56 -13.63 -2.85
CA ARG A 143 -5.59 -14.34 -3.62
C ARG A 143 -7.00 -13.85 -3.31
N ARG A 144 -7.29 -13.58 -2.03
CA ARG A 144 -8.57 -13.00 -1.58
C ARG A 144 -8.82 -11.62 -2.19
N ILE A 145 -7.81 -10.74 -2.13
CA ILE A 145 -7.88 -9.38 -2.70
C ILE A 145 -7.95 -9.42 -4.24
N GLY A 146 -7.27 -10.40 -4.84
CA GLY A 146 -7.14 -10.51 -6.29
C GLY A 146 -5.82 -9.89 -6.75
N LEU A 147 -5.09 -10.66 -7.56
CA LEU A 147 -3.72 -10.38 -7.95
C LEU A 147 -3.55 -9.07 -8.74
N ARG A 148 -4.61 -8.55 -9.34
CA ARG A 148 -4.59 -7.31 -10.13
C ARG A 148 -4.43 -6.04 -9.29
N HIS A 149 -4.59 -6.13 -7.97
CA HIS A 149 -4.33 -5.01 -7.06
C HIS A 149 -2.85 -4.92 -6.64
N PHE A 150 -2.01 -5.90 -6.98
CA PHE A 150 -0.63 -5.96 -6.49
C PHE A 150 0.38 -5.53 -7.55
N VAL A 151 1.31 -4.65 -7.18
CA VAL A 151 2.41 -4.20 -8.05
C VAL A 151 3.76 -4.58 -7.47
N ALA A 152 4.75 -4.74 -8.36
CA ALA A 152 6.10 -5.01 -7.95
C ALA A 152 6.78 -3.77 -7.36
N GLY A 153 7.64 -4.00 -6.37
CA GLY A 153 8.48 -2.98 -5.77
C GLY A 153 9.63 -3.61 -4.98
N SER A 154 10.68 -2.83 -4.72
CA SER A 154 11.89 -3.31 -4.05
C SER A 154 12.19 -2.62 -2.72
N ASP A 155 11.65 -1.42 -2.50
CA ASP A 155 11.98 -0.56 -1.36
C ASP A 155 13.50 -0.22 -1.33
N TRP A 156 14.08 0.02 -2.50
CA TRP A 156 15.50 0.34 -2.62
C TRP A 156 15.84 1.69 -1.97
N PRO A 157 16.99 1.82 -1.26
CA PRO A 157 18.06 0.83 -1.09
C PRO A 157 17.90 -0.10 0.13
N TYR A 158 16.74 -0.15 0.77
CA TYR A 158 16.52 -0.96 1.98
C TYR A 158 16.35 -2.46 1.67
N GLY A 159 15.91 -2.81 0.46
CA GLY A 159 15.78 -4.19 0.00
C GLY A 159 17.09 -4.93 -0.31
N GLY A 160 18.25 -4.28 -0.18
CA GLY A 160 19.57 -4.86 -0.43
C GLY A 160 20.51 -3.91 -1.17
N THR A 161 21.69 -4.41 -1.54
CA THR A 161 22.72 -3.65 -2.29
C THR A 161 22.78 -3.98 -3.77
N ASP A 162 21.90 -4.87 -4.26
CA ASP A 162 21.74 -5.16 -5.70
C ASP A 162 20.27 -5.46 -6.05
N LEU A 163 19.68 -4.66 -6.94
CA LEU A 163 18.31 -4.87 -7.45
C LEU A 163 18.20 -6.15 -8.27
N ALA A 164 19.25 -6.52 -9.02
CA ALA A 164 19.25 -7.73 -9.84
C ALA A 164 19.21 -8.98 -8.94
N ASP A 165 20.02 -9.02 -7.88
CA ASP A 165 19.96 -10.09 -6.87
C ASP A 165 18.59 -10.13 -6.17
N TYR A 166 18.06 -8.97 -5.75
CA TYR A 166 16.75 -8.93 -5.10
C TYR A 166 15.66 -9.55 -5.98
N TYR A 167 15.56 -9.14 -7.25
CA TYR A 167 14.54 -9.67 -8.17
C TYR A 167 14.83 -11.10 -8.65
N GLY A 168 16.10 -11.52 -8.68
CA GLY A 168 16.50 -12.86 -9.10
C GLY A 168 16.34 -13.92 -8.01
N ARG A 169 16.59 -13.56 -6.74
CA ARG A 169 16.72 -14.53 -5.63
C ARG A 169 15.69 -14.36 -4.53
N ILE A 170 15.38 -13.12 -4.12
CA ILE A 170 14.49 -12.86 -2.97
C ILE A 170 13.04 -12.75 -3.41
N TYR A 171 12.78 -11.91 -4.40
CA TYR A 171 11.43 -11.62 -4.87
C TYR A 171 10.66 -12.88 -5.32
N PRO A 172 11.26 -13.87 -6.02
CA PRO A 172 10.55 -15.08 -6.44
C PRO A 172 10.21 -16.05 -5.30
N GLN A 173 10.69 -15.84 -4.07
CA GLN A 173 10.46 -16.76 -2.95
C GLN A 173 9.06 -16.68 -2.34
N LEU A 174 8.26 -15.67 -2.70
CA LEU A 174 6.86 -15.64 -2.33
C LEU A 174 6.14 -16.80 -3.09
N PRO A 175 5.43 -17.71 -2.39
CA PRO A 175 4.95 -18.97 -2.95
C PRO A 175 3.69 -18.81 -3.82
N LEU A 176 3.76 -17.88 -4.77
CA LEU A 176 2.83 -17.73 -5.88
C LEU A 176 3.20 -18.70 -7.00
N THR A 177 2.19 -19.20 -7.70
CA THR A 177 2.41 -20.01 -8.90
C THR A 177 3.02 -19.15 -10.03
N PRO A 178 3.66 -19.77 -11.04
CA PRO A 178 4.15 -19.04 -12.21
C PRO A 178 3.07 -18.21 -12.92
N LYS A 179 1.83 -18.69 -12.97
CA LYS A 179 0.69 -17.98 -13.57
C LYS A 179 0.32 -16.74 -12.76
N GLU A 180 0.31 -16.86 -11.43
CA GLU A 180 0.05 -15.75 -10.52
C GLU A 180 1.13 -14.67 -10.62
N TRP A 181 2.40 -15.08 -10.66
CA TRP A 181 3.51 -14.18 -10.90
C TRP A 181 3.41 -13.44 -12.24
N ALA A 182 2.97 -14.13 -13.30
CA ALA A 182 2.79 -13.51 -14.61
C ALA A 182 1.73 -12.40 -14.60
N VAL A 183 0.71 -12.49 -13.73
CA VAL A 183 -0.27 -11.40 -13.54
C VAL A 183 0.39 -10.21 -12.83
N ILE A 184 1.01 -10.44 -11.67
CA ILE A 184 1.58 -9.35 -10.85
C ILE A 184 2.69 -8.60 -11.60
N ARG A 185 3.56 -9.31 -12.33
CA ARG A 185 4.65 -8.70 -13.11
C ARG A 185 4.16 -7.84 -14.29
N ARG A 186 2.91 -8.00 -14.71
CA ARG A 186 2.29 -7.19 -15.77
C ARG A 186 1.48 -6.03 -15.21
N ASN A 187 1.21 -6.00 -13.91
CA ASN A 187 0.50 -4.89 -13.31
C ASN A 187 1.40 -3.66 -13.30
N VAL A 188 0.88 -2.56 -13.85
CA VAL A 188 1.52 -1.24 -13.81
C VAL A 188 0.53 -0.30 -13.16
N ALA A 189 0.96 0.35 -12.09
CA ALA A 189 0.15 1.35 -11.41
C ALA A 189 -0.26 2.45 -12.41
N PRO A 190 -1.50 2.97 -12.36
CA PRO A 190 -2.02 3.85 -13.42
C PRO A 190 -1.18 5.11 -13.70
N TYR A 191 -0.44 5.58 -12.69
CA TYR A 191 0.38 6.80 -12.73
C TYR A 191 1.84 6.57 -13.16
N ALA A 192 2.23 5.32 -13.43
CA ALA A 192 3.57 4.93 -13.88
C ALA A 192 3.61 4.48 -15.35
N ARG A 193 2.59 4.87 -16.12
CA ARG A 193 2.47 4.57 -17.56
C ARG A 193 2.93 5.75 -18.41
#